data_AF-X1VFX9-F1
#
_entry.id   AF-X1VFX9-F1
#
_cell.length_a   1.000
_cell.length_b   1.000
_cell.length_c   1.000
_cell.angle_alpha   90.00
_cell.angle_beta   90.00
_cell.angle_gamma   90.00
#
_symmetry.space_group_name_H-M   'P 1'
#
loop_
_entity.id
_entity.type
_entity.pdbx_description
1 polymer ?
#
loop_
_entity_poly.entity_id
_entity_poly.type
_entity_poly.pdbx_seq_one_letter_code
_entity_poly.pdbx_strand_id
1 'polypeptide(L)'
;MEELSKEDQRTVNRARRLEKFLTQPFVTTEQFTGNKGRRVSLSESLEGCEKILNDEFASYPEQSLYMIGSIEEAKEEAKND
;
A
#
# COMPACT_ATOMS: atom_id res chain seq x y z
N MET A 1 16.85 -4.45 10.85
CA MET A 1 16.14 -3.28 11.39
C MET A 1 16.79 -2.78 12.68
N GLU A 2 17.14 -3.66 13.61
CA GLU A 2 17.66 -3.27 14.93
C GLU A 2 18.99 -2.49 14.91
N GLU A 3 19.81 -2.64 13.86
CA GLU A 3 21.08 -1.90 13.70
C GLU A 3 20.92 -0.51 13.05
N LEU A 4 19.73 -0.20 12.53
CA LEU A 4 19.49 1.07 11.83
C LEU A 4 19.12 2.19 12.80
N SER A 5 19.45 3.43 12.45
CA SER A 5 18.94 4.60 13.17
C SER A 5 17.41 4.66 13.07
N LYS A 6 16.75 5.37 14.00
CA LYS A 6 15.28 5.52 13.96
C LYS A 6 14.79 6.20 12.67
N GLU A 7 15.60 7.10 12.11
CA GLU A 7 15.29 7.78 10.85
C GLU A 7 15.40 6.83 9.67
N ASP A 8 16.45 6.01 9.60
CA ASP A 8 16.62 5.01 8.54
C ASP A 8 15.52 3.95 8.61
N GLN A 9 15.14 3.52 9.82
CA GLN A 9 14.01 2.60 10.00
C GLN A 9 12.71 3.20 9.45
N ARG A 10 12.44 4.50 9.67
CA ARG A 10 11.27 5.18 9.09
C ARG A 10 11.34 5.19 7.57
N THR A 11 12.49 5.53 7.00
CA THR A 11 12.69 5.52 5.53
C THR A 11 12.42 4.14 4.94
N VAL A 12 12.98 3.08 5.54
CA VAL A 12 12.74 1.69 5.10
C VAL A 12 11.26 1.32 5.22
N ASN A 13 10.60 1.70 6.32
CA ASN A 13 9.19 1.41 6.55
C ASN A 13 8.26 2.12 5.54
N ARG A 14 8.57 3.36 5.15
CA ARG A 14 7.86 4.08 4.08
C ARG A 14 8.10 3.44 2.72
N ALA A 15 9.34 3.08 2.42
CA ALA A 15 9.70 2.44 1.15
C ALA A 15 8.97 1.10 0.97
N ARG A 16 8.94 0.24 2.01
CA ARG A 16 8.21 -1.03 1.97
C ARG A 16 6.70 -0.84 1.77
N ARG A 17 6.10 0.17 2.41
CA ARG A 17 4.68 0.50 2.24
C ARG A 17 4.37 1.00 0.83
N LEU A 18 5.22 1.87 0.27
CA LEU A 18 5.11 2.32 -1.11
C LEU A 18 5.26 1.16 -2.09
N GLU A 19 6.25 0.29 -1.90
CA GLU A 19 6.45 -0.90 -2.74
C GLU A 19 5.19 -1.77 -2.79
N LYS A 20 4.55 -2.00 -1.65
CA LYS A 20 3.27 -2.73 -1.57
C LYS A 20 2.14 -1.97 -2.23
N PHE A 21 1.96 -0.69 -1.93
CA PHE A 21 0.89 0.16 -2.50
C PHE A 21 0.97 0.28 -4.02
N LEU A 22 2.17 0.26 -4.60
CA LEU A 22 2.36 0.30 -6.04
C LEU A 22 1.98 -1.01 -6.74
N THR A 23 1.67 -2.07 -6.00
CA THR A 23 1.05 -3.28 -6.56
C THR A 23 -0.44 -3.06 -6.77
N GLN A 24 -1.00 -3.59 -7.86
CA GLN A 24 -2.40 -3.41 -8.20
C GLN A 24 -2.95 -4.68 -8.88
N PRO A 25 -4.16 -5.14 -8.53
CA PRO A 25 -4.79 -6.26 -9.21
C PRO A 25 -5.24 -5.82 -10.61
N PHE A 26 -4.80 -6.55 -11.64
CA PHE A 26 -5.13 -6.23 -13.02
C PHE A 26 -6.40 -6.96 -13.47
N VAL A 27 -7.25 -6.23 -14.22
CA VAL A 27 -8.50 -6.77 -14.79
C VAL A 27 -8.24 -8.00 -15.67
N THR A 28 -7.11 -8.03 -16.37
CA THR A 28 -6.71 -9.16 -17.25
C THR A 28 -6.34 -10.42 -16.47
N THR A 29 -5.97 -10.28 -15.19
CA THR A 29 -5.53 -11.39 -14.33
C THR A 29 -6.62 -11.90 -13.37
N GLU A 30 -7.81 -11.31 -13.38
CA GLU A 30 -8.92 -11.66 -12.46
C GLU A 30 -9.25 -13.15 -12.51
N GLN A 31 -9.37 -13.72 -13.71
CA GLN A 31 -9.71 -15.13 -13.92
C GLN A 31 -8.66 -16.11 -13.36
N PHE A 32 -7.43 -15.67 -13.16
CA PHE A 32 -6.33 -16.51 -12.66
C PHE A 32 -6.07 -16.30 -11.17
N THR A 33 -6.29 -15.08 -10.68
CA THR A 33 -5.96 -14.68 -9.30
C THR A 33 -7.16 -14.73 -8.35
N GLY A 34 -8.39 -14.65 -8.88
CA GLY A 34 -9.60 -14.48 -8.07
C GLY A 34 -9.80 -13.06 -7.50
N ASN A 35 -8.80 -12.19 -7.64
CA ASN A 35 -8.86 -10.81 -7.17
C ASN A 35 -9.54 -9.94 -8.23
N LYS A 36 -10.53 -9.14 -7.82
CA LYS A 36 -11.15 -8.16 -8.72
C LYS A 36 -10.15 -7.08 -9.07
N GLY A 37 -10.02 -6.80 -10.36
CA GLY A 37 -9.16 -5.77 -10.90
C GLY A 37 -9.59 -4.39 -10.43
N ARG A 38 -8.59 -3.53 -10.27
CA ARG A 38 -8.78 -2.15 -9.85
C ARG A 38 -8.34 -1.22 -10.97
N ARG A 39 -8.97 -0.06 -11.07
CA ARG A 39 -8.49 1.09 -11.85
C ARG A 39 -8.35 2.24 -10.89
N VAL A 40 -7.18 2.84 -10.86
CA VAL A 40 -6.84 3.96 -9.98
C VAL A 40 -6.56 5.16 -10.87
N SER A 41 -7.18 6.30 -10.56
CA SER A 41 -6.89 7.55 -11.26
C SER A 41 -5.51 8.08 -10.86
N LEU A 42 -4.92 8.93 -11.71
CA LEU A 42 -3.65 9.58 -11.39
C LEU A 42 -3.71 10.35 -10.06
N SER A 43 -4.82 11.05 -9.79
CA SER A 43 -5.03 11.78 -8.55
C SER A 43 -5.03 10.87 -7.33
N GLU A 44 -5.72 9.73 -7.39
CA GLU A 44 -5.76 8.76 -6.28
C GLU A 44 -4.39 8.11 -6.03
N SER A 45 -3.63 7.84 -7.10
CA SER A 45 -2.26 7.32 -6.97
C SER A 45 -1.34 8.34 -6.30
N LEU A 46 -1.41 9.61 -6.70
CA LEU A 46 -0.59 10.68 -6.10
C LEU A 46 -0.96 10.91 -4.64
N GLU A 47 -2.26 10.97 -4.34
CA GLU A 47 -2.77 11.11 -2.97
C GLU A 47 -2.32 9.95 -2.08
N GLY A 48 -2.40 8.70 -2.56
CA GLY A 48 -1.94 7.54 -1.81
C GLY A 48 -0.45 7.57 -1.50
N CYS A 49 0.38 7.93 -2.48
CA CYS A 49 1.81 8.10 -2.28
C CYS A 49 2.13 9.21 -1.24
N GLU A 50 1.45 10.35 -1.33
CA GLU A 50 1.62 11.47 -0.40
C GLU A 50 1.26 11.05 1.04
N LYS A 51 0.10 10.41 1.22
CA LYS A 51 -0.34 9.90 2.54
C LYS A 51 0.65 8.90 3.14
N ILE A 52 1.22 8.00 2.34
CA ILE A 52 2.25 7.06 2.83
C ILE A 52 3.54 7.80 3.21
N LEU A 53 3.99 8.76 2.41
CA LEU A 53 5.18 9.57 2.69
C LEU A 53 5.02 10.44 3.95
N ASN A 54 3.79 10.86 4.24
CA ASN A 54 3.40 11.61 5.44
C ASN A 54 3.14 10.73 6.68
N ASP A 55 3.45 9.43 6.61
CA ASP A 55 3.26 8.43 7.69
C ASP A 55 1.80 8.21 8.13
N GLU A 56 0.80 8.63 7.35
CA GLU A 56 -0.63 8.46 7.72
C GLU A 56 -1.04 6.98 7.83
N PHE A 57 -0.30 6.09 7.16
CA PHE A 57 -0.51 4.64 7.19
C PHE A 57 0.60 3.89 7.97
N ALA A 58 1.38 4.56 8.82
CA ALA A 58 2.48 3.93 9.55
C ALA A 58 2.01 2.87 10.56
N SER A 59 0.83 3.02 11.15
CA SER A 59 0.25 2.05 12.09
C SER A 59 -0.44 0.86 11.41
N TYR A 60 -0.64 0.93 10.09
CA TYR A 60 -1.31 -0.13 9.34
C TYR A 60 -0.33 -1.26 9.02
N PRO A 61 -0.79 -2.53 9.02
CA PRO A 61 0.03 -3.65 8.54
C PRO A 61 0.49 -3.40 7.10
N GLU A 62 1.75 -3.68 6.78
CA GLU A 62 2.27 -3.51 5.41
C GLU A 62 1.47 -4.32 4.38
N GLN A 63 0.92 -5.46 4.82
CA GLN A 63 0.15 -6.35 3.96
C GLN A 63 -1.21 -5.75 3.56
N SER A 64 -1.78 -4.85 4.36
CA SER A 64 -3.02 -4.13 4.00
C SER A 64 -2.86 -3.20 2.79
N LEU A 65 -1.63 -2.88 2.42
CA LEU A 65 -1.30 -2.05 1.25
C LEU A 65 -1.03 -2.90 -0.01
N TYR A 66 -1.12 -4.23 0.08
CA TYR A 66 -0.77 -5.13 -1.02
C TYR A 66 -1.98 -5.43 -1.91
N MET A 67 -1.82 -5.33 -3.23
CA MET A 67 -2.82 -5.66 -4.24
C MET A 67 -4.16 -4.94 -4.03
N ILE A 68 -4.08 -3.66 -3.65
CA ILE A 68 -5.24 -2.78 -3.50
C ILE A 68 -5.39 -1.81 -4.69
N GLY A 69 -6.52 -1.12 -4.76
CA GLY A 69 -6.71 0.00 -5.67
C GLY A 69 -6.32 1.32 -5.03
N SER A 70 -7.32 2.01 -4.48
CA SER A 70 -7.08 3.29 -3.78
C SER A 70 -6.49 3.04 -2.39
N ILE A 71 -5.79 4.04 -1.84
CA ILE A 71 -5.18 3.95 -0.50
C ILE A 71 -6.22 3.74 0.61
N GLU A 72 -7.48 4.14 0.38
CA GLU A 72 -8.56 3.97 1.35
C GLU A 72 -8.96 2.51 1.54
N GLU A 73 -8.75 1.65 0.53
CA GLU A 73 -8.99 0.20 0.63
C GLU A 73 -8.08 -0.45 1.69
N ALA A 74 -6.90 0.12 1.98
CA ALA A 74 -6.02 -0.38 3.02
C ALA A 74 -6.67 -0.37 4.42
N LYS A 75 -7.64 0.52 4.66
CA LYS A 75 -8.38 0.57 5.93
C LYS A 75 -9.37 -0.59 6.09
N GLU A 76 -9.84 -1.14 4.98
CA GLU A 76 -10.71 -2.31 4.96
C GLU A 76 -9.88 -3.57 5.08
N GLU A 77 -8.78 -3.68 4.32
CA GLU A 77 -7.86 -4.82 4.39
C GLU A 77 -7.24 -4.98 5.79
N ALA A 78 -6.89 -3.87 6.46
CA ALA A 78 -6.36 -3.92 7.82
C ALA A 78 -7.35 -4.41 8.90
N LYS A 79 -8.65 -4.52 8.58
CA LYS A 79 -9.65 -5.13 9.48
C LYS A 79 -9.82 -6.63 9.25
N ASN A 80 -9.33 -7.13 8.11
CA ASN A 80 -9.44 -8.52 7.70
C ASN A 80 -8.23 -9.37 8.13
N ASP A 81 -7.18 -8.72 8.64
CA ASP A 81 -6.00 -9.29 9.31
C ASP A 81 -6.19 -9.36 10.84
#